data_AF-A0A4Q3Z9D0-F1
#
_entry.id   AF-A0A4Q3Z9D0-F1
#
_cell.length_a   1.000
_cell.length_b   1.000
_cell.length_c   1.000
_cell.angle_alpha   90.00
_cell.angle_beta   90.00
_cell.angle_gamma   90.00
#
_symmetry.space_group_name_H-M   'P 1'
#
loop_
_entity.id
_entity.type
_entity.pdbx_description
1 polymer ?
#
loop_
_entity_poly.entity_id
_entity_poly.type
_entity_poly.pdbx_seq_one_letter_code
_entity_poly.pdbx_strand_id
1 'polypeptide(L)' 'MSKSKLTKAEKVRAMLARPEGTSLEAICKSTGWQPHSARAVLSGLRKAGYTVKRQ' A
#
# COMPACT_ATOMS: atom_id res chain seq x y z
N MET A 1 15.10 -17.65 -13.71
CA MET A 1 13.70 -17.39 -13.25
C MET A 1 13.53 -15.88 -13.10
N SER A 2 12.49 -15.33 -13.75
CA SER A 2 12.30 -13.91 -14.07
C SER A 2 12.49 -12.94 -12.88
N LYS A 3 13.27 -11.86 -13.09
CA LYS A 3 13.41 -10.73 -12.15
C LYS A 3 12.01 -10.17 -11.86
N SER A 4 11.52 -10.41 -10.64
CA SER A 4 10.29 -9.81 -10.12
C SER A 4 10.38 -8.31 -10.30
N LYS A 5 9.61 -7.76 -11.25
CA LYS A 5 9.36 -6.32 -11.32
C LYS A 5 8.83 -5.95 -9.95
N LEU A 6 9.60 -5.21 -9.15
CA LEU A 6 9.14 -4.64 -7.90
C LEU A 6 7.91 -3.80 -8.21
N THR A 7 6.72 -4.39 -8.10
CA THR A 7 5.51 -3.72 -8.54
C THR A 7 5.23 -2.59 -7.57
N LYS A 8 4.56 -1.52 -8.02
CA LYS A 8 4.13 -0.45 -7.10
C LYS A 8 3.34 -1.02 -5.90
N ALA A 9 2.66 -2.17 -6.08
CA ALA A 9 2.00 -2.89 -5.01
C ALA A 9 2.96 -3.52 -3.98
N GLU A 10 4.11 -4.07 -4.40
CA GLU A 10 5.13 -4.56 -3.46
C GLU A 10 5.77 -3.45 -2.66
N LYS A 11 6.00 -2.28 -3.29
CA LYS A 11 6.49 -1.09 -2.57
C LYS A 11 5.50 -0.67 -1.47
N VAL A 12 4.20 -0.68 -1.76
CA VAL A 12 3.15 -0.39 -0.78
C VAL A 12 3.10 -1.44 0.31
N ARG A 13 3.24 -2.73 -0.02
CA ARG A 13 3.35 -3.82 0.98
C ARG A 13 4.54 -3.63 1.91
N ALA A 14 5.71 -3.28 1.38
CA ALA A 14 6.90 -3.02 2.18
C ALA A 14 6.73 -1.80 3.11
N MET A 15 6.05 -0.74 2.63
CA MET A 15 5.73 0.43 3.46
C MET A 15 4.75 0.08 4.59
N LEU A 16 3.77 -0.79 4.32
CA LEU A 16 2.78 -1.23 5.31
C LEU A 16 3.28 -2.30 6.28
N ALA A 17 4.31 -3.06 5.89
CA ALA A 17 4.97 -4.01 6.77
C ALA A 17 5.76 -3.30 7.90
N ARG A 18 6.01 -1.99 7.77
CA ARG A 18 6.60 -1.21 8.85
C ARG A 18 5.61 -1.04 10.00
N PRO A 19 6.07 -1.17 11.27
CA PRO A 19 5.20 -1.07 12.45
C PRO A 19 4.53 0.30 12.60
N GLU A 20 5.11 1.34 11.98
CA GLU A 20 4.59 2.71 11.96
C GLU A 20 3.32 2.86 11.09
N GLY A 21 3.06 1.89 10.21
CA GLY A 21 2.02 1.98 9.21
C GLY A 21 2.35 3.00 8.11
N THR A 22 1.38 3.28 7.25
CA THR A 22 1.51 4.34 6.23
C THR A 22 0.14 4.97 5.96
N SER A 23 0.12 6.27 5.68
CA SER A 23 -1.12 6.99 5.36
C SER A 23 -1.50 6.85 3.89
N LEU A 24 -2.77 7.09 3.57
CA LEU A 24 -3.25 7.11 2.18
C LEU A 24 -2.45 8.12 1.34
N GLU A 25 -2.16 9.30 1.88
CA GLU A 25 -1.39 10.34 1.19
C GLU A 25 0.05 9.92 0.95
N ALA A 26 0.69 9.24 1.90
CA ALA A 26 2.05 8.72 1.73
C ALA A 26 2.10 7.63 0.65
N ILE A 27 1.08 6.76 0.59
CA ILE A 27 0.91 5.79 -0.50
C ILE A 27 0.76 6.53 -1.83
N CYS A 28 -0.15 7.50 -1.93
CA CYS A 28 -0.37 8.27 -3.15
C CYS A 28 0.91 9.00 -3.61
N LYS A 29 1.62 9.69 -2.70
CA LYS A 29 2.88 10.39 -3.02
C LYS A 29 3.99 9.44 -3.46
N SER A 30 4.14 8.29 -2.80
CA SER A 30 5.22 7.32 -3.11
C SER A 30 4.99 6.48 -4.37
N THR A 31 3.71 6.27 -4.73
CA THR A 31 3.30 5.46 -5.90
C THR A 31 2.86 6.29 -7.10
N GLY A 32 2.51 7.55 -6.89
CA GLY A 32 1.81 8.40 -7.86
C GLY A 32 0.37 7.96 -8.12
N TRP A 33 -0.23 7.15 -7.26
CA TRP A 33 -1.61 6.70 -7.42
C TRP A 33 -2.61 7.76 -7.01
N GLN A 34 -3.73 7.80 -7.74
CA GLN A 34 -4.89 8.57 -7.30
C GLN A 34 -5.50 7.95 -6.03
N PRO A 35 -6.21 8.75 -5.23
CA PRO A 35 -6.77 8.31 -3.95
C PRO A 35 -7.67 7.08 -4.06
N HIS A 36 -8.46 6.96 -5.13
CA HIS A 36 -9.36 5.82 -5.32
C HIS A 36 -8.59 4.50 -5.56
N SER A 37 -7.46 4.56 -6.28
CA SER A 37 -6.60 3.40 -6.53
C SER A 37 -5.90 2.94 -5.25
N ALA A 38 -5.37 3.89 -4.47
CA ALA A 38 -4.79 3.59 -3.16
C ALA A 38 -5.83 2.99 -2.20
N ARG A 39 -7.07 3.49 -2.19
CA ARG A 39 -8.18 2.92 -1.40
C ARG A 39 -8.53 1.50 -1.82
N ALA A 40 -8.53 1.18 -3.11
CA ALA A 40 -8.79 -0.18 -3.59
C ALA A 40 -7.75 -1.18 -3.05
N VAL A 41 -6.47 -0.81 -3.08
CA VAL A 41 -5.38 -1.62 -2.53
C VAL A 41 -5.49 -1.74 -1.01
N LEU A 42 -5.74 -0.64 -0.29
CA LEU A 42 -5.96 -0.65 1.15
C LEU A 42 -7.16 -1.52 1.57
N SER A 43 -8.23 -1.53 0.79
CA SER A 43 -9.37 -2.42 1.01
C SER A 43 -8.99 -3.89 0.88
N GLY A 44 -8.18 -4.23 -0.13
CA GLY A 44 -7.62 -5.57 -0.30
C GLY A 44 -6.73 -5.98 0.88
N LEU A 45 -5.94 -5.05 1.42
CA LEU A 45 -5.08 -5.28 2.58
C LEU A 45 -5.87 -5.45 3.87
N ARG A 46 -6.94 -4.67 4.08
CA ARG A 46 -7.84 -4.85 5.22
C ARG A 46 -8.43 -6.26 5.23
N LYS A 47 -8.82 -6.79 4.06
CA LYS A 47 -9.29 -8.18 3.92
C LYS A 47 -8.21 -9.21 4.21
N ALA A 48 -6.95 -8.89 3.92
CA ALA A 48 -5.80 -9.74 4.21
C ALA A 48 -5.34 -9.68 5.69
N GLY A 49 -6.07 -9.00 6.58
CA GLY A 49 -5.78 -8.94 8.02
C GLY A 49 -4.89 -7.77 8.45
N TYR A 50 -4.55 -6.85 7.54
CA TYR A 50 -3.77 -5.67 7.90
C TYR A 50 -4.66 -4.61 8.56
N THR A 51 -4.19 -4.04 9.68
CA THR A 51 -4.90 -2.98 10.40
C THR A 51 -4.69 -1.64 9.69
N VAL A 52 -5.71 -1.17 8.98
CA VAL A 52 -5.72 0.16 8.34
C VAL A 52 -6.49 1.13 9.24
N LYS A 53 -5.79 2.03 9.93
CA LYS A 53 -6.42 3.12 10.70
C LYS A 53 -6.67 4.32 9.79
N ARG A 54 -7.87 4.91 9.87
CA ARG A 54 -8.11 6.25 9.34
C ARG A 54 -7.60 7.25 10.39
N GLN A 55 -6.62 8.04 10.00
CA GLN A 55 -6.26 9.29 10.66
C GLN A 55 -6.81 10.42 9.78
#